data_AF-A0A843KMX8-F1
#
_entry.id   AF-A0A843KMX8-F1
#
_cell.length_a   1.000
_cell.length_b   1.000
_cell.length_c   1.000
_cell.angle_alpha   90.00
_cell.angle_beta   90.00
_cell.angle_gamma   90.00
#
_symmetry.space_group_name_H-M   'P 1'
#
loop_
_entity.id
_entity.type
_entity.pdbx_description
1 polymer ?
#
loop_
_entity_poly.entity_id
_entity_poly.type
_entity_poly.pdbx_seq_one_letter_code
_entity_poly.pdbx_strand_id
1 'polypeptide(L)'
;MQDGLDYIRSCQHDDGGFAEAGRETNPGTSWFAVMAIVAAGENPHNWRVNGTSAIDYWRSAPDATNPEGTAELGKMVTLVAAAGENPRAFNNHDYVAELRARMKTDGQFGDFVYTTYWGVFGLASAGEDTALPVAWLKKQQNEDGGYGWMAGAESDSDDTAAVIMALVAAGEPADTPAVARAIDYLGAHQMNDGSFNYGGTSSSNAASAAWVIQAIAATGEDPSSWSKNGNDPVTTLVTLRQPDGSFLWTTYTADNPCGMTARAIPALLGKPYPILPGQAAPDLQEPGRSAITSPGATTVPQTTVPAAGSVAWQPVTVTDDYGEDVGLDAMPVRIVSLAPANTEILFALGLGDRVVGVTDYCNYPAEATTKPKVGGYSTVNIERVVAAHPDLVMAAFGNTEEVVNRLRDLGLTVITLSPDSVEGTLHDIRLIGKAT
;
A
#
# COMPACT_ATOMS: atom_id res chain seq x y z
N MET A 1 20.14 -5.71 9.27
CA MET A 1 19.95 -4.40 8.63
C MET A 1 20.69 -4.29 7.31
N GLN A 2 22.03 -4.43 7.27
CA GLN A 2 22.82 -4.25 6.04
C GLN A 2 22.35 -5.11 4.85
N ASP A 3 22.14 -6.41 5.04
CA ASP A 3 21.72 -7.26 3.90
C ASP A 3 20.35 -6.84 3.32
N GLY A 4 19.46 -6.22 4.12
CA GLY A 4 18.21 -5.66 3.61
C GLY A 4 18.42 -4.40 2.77
N LEU A 5 19.35 -3.53 3.16
CA LEU A 5 19.77 -2.39 2.33
C LEU A 5 20.45 -2.87 1.05
N ASP A 6 21.29 -3.90 1.13
CA ASP A 6 21.93 -4.51 -0.03
C ASP A 6 20.87 -5.08 -0.99
N TYR A 7 19.80 -5.69 -0.46
CA TYR A 7 18.65 -6.12 -1.26
C TYR A 7 17.95 -4.94 -1.94
N ILE A 8 17.58 -3.87 -1.21
CA ILE A 8 16.99 -2.66 -1.79
C ILE A 8 17.89 -2.07 -2.87
N ARG A 9 19.22 -2.12 -2.69
CA ARG A 9 20.19 -1.61 -3.67
C ARG A 9 20.13 -2.41 -4.96
N SER A 10 19.88 -3.71 -4.87
CA SER A 10 19.70 -4.57 -6.04
C SER A 10 18.40 -4.30 -6.81
N CYS A 11 17.41 -3.66 -6.18
CA CYS A 11 16.17 -3.24 -6.83
C CYS A 11 16.28 -1.93 -7.63
N GLN A 12 17.39 -1.19 -7.50
CA GLN A 12 17.51 0.11 -8.16
C GLN A 12 17.75 -0.08 -9.66
N HIS A 13 17.01 0.63 -10.49
CA HIS A 13 17.10 0.56 -11.95
C HIS A 13 17.87 1.76 -12.53
N ASP A 14 18.16 1.71 -13.83
CA ASP A 14 18.95 2.72 -14.57
C ASP A 14 18.31 4.12 -14.59
N ASP A 15 16.99 4.19 -14.42
CA ASP A 15 16.22 5.44 -14.29
C ASP A 15 16.26 6.02 -12.87
N GLY A 16 16.93 5.33 -11.94
CA GLY A 16 17.07 5.68 -10.53
C GLY A 16 15.93 5.18 -9.64
N GLY A 17 14.83 4.67 -10.21
CA GLY A 17 13.68 4.15 -9.46
C GLY A 17 13.94 2.76 -8.89
N PHE A 18 12.97 2.24 -8.13
CA PHE A 18 13.06 0.93 -7.47
C PHE A 18 11.87 0.04 -7.82
N ALA A 19 12.16 -1.22 -8.16
CA ALA A 19 11.22 -2.31 -8.33
C ALA A 19 11.95 -3.66 -8.28
N GLU A 20 11.21 -4.76 -8.25
CA GLU A 20 11.79 -6.10 -8.40
C GLU A 20 12.49 -6.25 -9.76
N ALA A 21 13.52 -7.10 -9.79
CA ALA A 21 14.20 -7.45 -11.03
C ALA A 21 13.20 -7.93 -12.10
N GLY A 22 13.23 -7.29 -13.27
CA GLY A 22 12.33 -7.59 -14.39
C GLY A 22 10.98 -6.88 -14.34
N ARG A 23 10.72 -6.00 -13.36
CA ARG A 23 9.53 -5.15 -13.29
C ARG A 23 9.84 -3.70 -13.64
N GLU A 24 8.82 -2.93 -13.96
CA GLU A 24 8.97 -1.48 -14.12
C GLU A 24 9.02 -0.79 -12.76
N THR A 25 9.85 0.25 -12.67
CA THR A 25 9.92 1.12 -11.49
C THR A 25 8.61 1.87 -11.31
N ASN A 26 8.30 2.21 -10.07
CA ASN A 26 7.12 3.00 -9.75
C ASN A 26 7.35 3.94 -8.55
N PRO A 27 6.57 5.02 -8.42
CA PRO A 27 6.77 6.00 -7.35
C PRO A 27 6.51 5.42 -5.96
N GLY A 28 5.61 4.45 -5.83
CA GLY A 28 5.26 3.82 -4.56
C GLY A 28 6.45 3.09 -3.94
N THR A 29 6.98 2.06 -4.63
CA THR A 29 8.16 1.31 -4.17
C THR A 29 9.37 2.23 -4.03
N SER A 30 9.57 3.16 -4.96
CA SER A 30 10.68 4.12 -4.92
C SER A 30 10.62 5.06 -3.71
N TRP A 31 9.41 5.46 -3.28
CA TRP A 31 9.24 6.33 -2.11
C TRP A 31 9.67 5.63 -0.83
N PHE A 32 9.20 4.39 -0.62
CA PHE A 32 9.61 3.60 0.53
C PHE A 32 11.10 3.29 0.53
N ALA A 33 11.69 3.02 -0.64
CA ALA A 33 13.13 2.79 -0.75
C ALA A 33 13.93 4.03 -0.31
N VAL A 34 13.54 5.24 -0.74
CA VAL A 34 14.19 6.49 -0.30
C VAL A 34 14.05 6.66 1.21
N MET A 35 12.87 6.39 1.79
CA MET A 35 12.70 6.45 3.24
C MET A 35 13.60 5.45 3.98
N ALA A 36 13.73 4.22 3.49
CA ALA A 36 14.62 3.21 4.07
C ALA A 36 16.09 3.65 4.04
N ILE A 37 16.52 4.24 2.93
CA ILE A 37 17.87 4.79 2.75
C ILE A 37 18.14 5.89 3.78
N VAL A 38 17.23 6.86 3.90
CA VAL A 38 17.36 7.98 4.86
C VAL A 38 17.28 7.47 6.30
N ALA A 39 16.40 6.51 6.58
CA ALA A 39 16.29 5.87 7.89
C ALA A 39 17.62 5.23 8.32
N ALA A 40 18.30 4.54 7.40
CA ALA A 40 19.62 3.96 7.63
C ALA A 40 20.74 5.00 7.79
N GLY A 41 20.46 6.30 7.60
CA GLY A 41 21.44 7.37 7.63
C GLY A 41 22.28 7.46 6.35
N GLU A 42 21.88 6.76 5.30
CA GLU A 42 22.49 6.87 3.98
C GLU A 42 21.87 8.04 3.20
N ASN A 43 22.66 8.61 2.27
CA ASN A 43 22.19 9.70 1.42
C ASN A 43 21.65 9.12 0.10
N PRO A 44 20.36 9.30 -0.25
CA PRO A 44 19.79 8.76 -1.48
C PRO A 44 20.39 9.35 -2.77
N HIS A 45 21.08 10.49 -2.72
CA HIS A 45 21.87 11.00 -3.84
C HIS A 45 23.09 10.15 -4.18
N ASN A 46 23.54 9.29 -3.26
CA ASN A 46 24.66 8.37 -3.45
C ASN A 46 24.22 6.98 -3.91
N TRP A 47 22.91 6.70 -3.90
CA TRP A 47 22.34 5.47 -4.43
C TRP A 47 22.16 5.63 -5.92
N ARG A 48 23.07 5.03 -6.70
CA ARG A 48 23.17 5.25 -8.14
C ARG A 48 23.31 3.95 -8.92
N VAL A 49 22.65 3.91 -10.07
CA VAL A 49 22.90 2.93 -11.13
C VAL A 49 23.23 3.69 -12.41
N ASN A 50 24.35 3.36 -13.04
CA ASN A 50 24.83 4.01 -14.26
C ASN A 50 24.91 5.55 -14.20
N GLY A 51 25.13 6.09 -13.00
CA GLY A 51 25.24 7.53 -12.75
C GLY A 51 23.91 8.21 -12.39
N THR A 52 22.76 7.57 -12.60
CA THR A 52 21.43 8.08 -12.21
C THR A 52 21.16 7.74 -10.74
N SER A 53 20.82 8.74 -9.92
CA SER A 53 20.53 8.54 -8.50
C SER A 53 19.06 8.27 -8.20
N ALA A 54 18.78 7.79 -6.99
CA ALA A 54 17.42 7.62 -6.48
C ALA A 54 16.59 8.91 -6.58
N ILE A 55 17.21 10.09 -6.42
CA ILE A 55 16.50 11.38 -6.50
C ILE A 55 16.44 11.90 -7.95
N ASP A 56 17.24 11.37 -8.88
CA ASP A 56 17.12 11.72 -10.30
C ASP A 56 15.85 11.14 -10.94
N TYR A 57 15.37 9.99 -10.45
CA TYR A 57 14.05 9.43 -10.78
C TYR A 57 12.93 10.45 -10.54
N TRP A 58 12.91 11.05 -9.35
CA TRP A 58 11.91 12.06 -8.96
C TRP A 58 12.02 13.39 -9.71
N ARG A 59 13.08 13.60 -10.50
CA ARG A 59 13.24 14.77 -11.37
C ARG A 59 12.83 14.52 -12.82
N SER A 60 12.77 13.26 -13.25
CA SER A 60 12.72 12.92 -14.67
C SER A 60 11.62 11.92 -15.04
N ALA A 61 11.20 11.06 -14.13
CA ALA A 61 10.16 10.08 -14.39
C ALA A 61 8.78 10.78 -14.49
N PRO A 62 8.02 10.60 -15.59
CA PRO A 62 6.76 11.32 -15.81
C PRO A 62 5.70 11.09 -14.71
N ASP A 63 5.61 9.87 -14.22
CA ASP A 63 4.73 9.42 -13.14
C ASP A 63 5.18 9.92 -11.75
N ALA A 64 6.47 10.19 -11.57
CA ALA A 64 6.99 10.76 -10.32
C ALA A 64 6.92 12.29 -10.29
N THR A 65 7.13 12.96 -11.42
CA THR A 65 7.29 14.43 -11.48
C THR A 65 5.97 15.20 -11.41
N ASN A 66 4.84 14.56 -11.73
CA ASN A 66 3.51 15.17 -11.72
C ASN A 66 2.54 14.41 -10.80
N PRO A 67 2.64 14.59 -9.47
CA PRO A 67 1.69 14.01 -8.53
C PRO A 67 0.29 14.60 -8.76
N GLU A 68 -0.59 13.87 -9.44
CA GLU A 68 -1.94 14.35 -9.76
C GLU A 68 -2.83 14.43 -8.51
N GLY A 69 -2.67 13.49 -7.57
CA GLY A 69 -3.45 13.43 -6.34
C GLY A 69 -2.84 14.21 -5.17
N THR A 70 -3.70 14.63 -4.24
CA THR A 70 -3.29 15.45 -3.09
C THR A 70 -2.44 14.66 -2.09
N ALA A 71 -2.64 13.35 -1.96
CA ALA A 71 -1.79 12.49 -1.13
C ALA A 71 -0.38 12.36 -1.73
N GLU A 72 -0.30 12.23 -3.05
CA GLU A 72 0.93 12.11 -3.83
C GLU A 72 1.76 13.38 -3.73
N LEU A 73 1.12 14.55 -3.67
CA LEU A 73 1.80 15.81 -3.34
C LEU A 73 2.36 15.81 -1.92
N GLY A 74 1.61 15.33 -0.93
CA GLY A 74 2.11 15.15 0.43
C GLY A 74 3.35 14.25 0.46
N LYS A 75 3.27 13.09 -0.20
CA LYS A 75 4.39 12.15 -0.38
C LYS A 75 5.59 12.81 -1.07
N MET A 76 5.38 13.61 -2.12
CA MET A 76 6.44 14.34 -2.82
C MET A 76 7.15 15.34 -1.89
N VAL A 77 6.40 16.17 -1.16
CA VAL A 77 6.99 17.14 -0.22
C VAL A 77 7.82 16.42 0.84
N THR A 78 7.30 15.33 1.42
CA THR A 78 8.04 14.51 2.39
C THR A 78 9.30 13.91 1.78
N LEU A 79 9.22 13.35 0.56
CA LEU A 79 10.36 12.74 -0.10
C LEU A 79 11.49 13.73 -0.38
N VAL A 80 11.16 14.91 -0.89
CA VAL A 80 12.14 15.95 -1.20
C VAL A 80 12.82 16.43 0.09
N ALA A 81 12.05 16.66 1.16
CA ALA A 81 12.61 17.02 2.46
C ALA A 81 13.50 15.90 3.04
N ALA A 82 13.08 14.64 2.93
CA ALA A 82 13.85 13.48 3.38
C ALA A 82 15.18 13.33 2.63
N ALA A 83 15.22 13.68 1.34
CA ALA A 83 16.43 13.71 0.54
C ALA A 83 17.40 14.85 0.93
N GLY A 84 17.00 15.78 1.80
CA GLY A 84 17.75 16.98 2.14
C GLY A 84 17.65 18.08 1.07
N GLU A 85 16.67 17.98 0.17
CA GLU A 85 16.40 18.93 -0.89
C GLU A 85 15.33 19.95 -0.45
N ASN A 86 15.21 21.06 -1.18
CA ASN A 86 14.21 22.09 -0.85
C ASN A 86 12.89 21.86 -1.60
N PRO A 87 11.78 21.45 -0.94
CA PRO A 87 10.49 21.21 -1.60
C PRO A 87 9.81 22.47 -2.15
N ARG A 88 10.31 23.67 -1.80
CA ARG A 88 9.81 24.95 -2.35
C ARG A 88 10.45 25.34 -3.68
N ALA A 89 11.47 24.60 -4.12
CA ALA A 89 12.21 24.90 -5.35
C ALA A 89 12.64 23.65 -6.12
N PHE A 90 12.12 22.47 -5.76
CA PHE A 90 12.49 21.22 -6.40
C PHE A 90 11.92 21.15 -7.81
N ASN A 91 12.76 20.85 -8.79
CA ASN A 91 12.39 20.82 -10.20
C ASN A 91 11.70 22.10 -10.73
N ASN A 92 12.12 23.27 -10.24
CA ASN A 92 11.50 24.58 -10.53
C ASN A 92 10.02 24.68 -10.13
N HIS A 93 9.60 23.88 -9.14
CA HIS A 93 8.24 23.82 -8.66
C HIS A 93 8.21 23.99 -7.13
N ASP A 94 7.17 24.69 -6.63
CA ASP A 94 6.93 24.88 -5.20
C ASP A 94 5.82 23.92 -4.74
N TYR A 95 6.22 22.68 -4.44
CA TYR A 95 5.27 21.62 -4.05
C TYR A 95 4.61 21.94 -2.70
N VAL A 96 5.25 22.75 -1.85
CA VAL A 96 4.67 23.18 -0.57
C VAL A 96 3.55 24.17 -0.81
N ALA A 97 3.75 25.17 -1.66
CA ALA A 97 2.70 26.11 -2.03
C ALA A 97 1.53 25.41 -2.73
N GLU A 98 1.80 24.45 -3.62
CA GLU A 98 0.76 23.67 -4.27
C GLU A 98 -0.02 22.82 -3.27
N LEU A 99 0.67 22.09 -2.37
CA LEU A 99 0.01 21.31 -1.33
C LEU A 99 -0.92 22.20 -0.51
N ARG A 100 -0.43 23.32 0.04
CA ARG A 100 -1.27 24.25 0.83
C ARG A 100 -2.48 24.77 0.05
N ALA A 101 -2.33 25.03 -1.25
CA ALA A 101 -3.43 25.50 -2.08
C ALA A 101 -4.55 24.45 -2.25
N ARG A 102 -4.25 23.16 -2.05
CA ARG A 102 -5.22 22.06 -2.07
C ARG A 102 -5.87 21.80 -0.71
N MET A 103 -5.43 22.47 0.36
CA MET A 103 -6.05 22.35 1.67
C MET A 103 -7.41 23.05 1.68
N LYS A 104 -8.48 22.34 2.07
CA LYS A 104 -9.81 22.92 2.27
C LYS A 104 -9.82 23.84 3.49
N THR A 105 -10.84 24.69 3.59
CA THR A 105 -10.95 25.70 4.65
C THR A 105 -11.04 25.11 6.07
N ASP A 106 -11.45 23.85 6.19
CA ASP A 106 -11.55 23.11 7.45
C ASP A 106 -10.28 22.30 7.79
N GLY A 107 -9.24 22.38 6.95
CA GLY A 107 -7.98 21.65 7.09
C GLY A 107 -7.93 20.32 6.35
N GLN A 108 -9.02 19.84 5.76
CA GLN A 108 -9.01 18.58 5.02
C GLN A 108 -8.17 18.70 3.73
N PHE A 109 -7.42 17.66 3.40
CA PHE A 109 -6.87 17.46 2.05
C PHE A 109 -7.65 16.36 1.36
N GLY A 110 -8.01 16.54 0.08
CA GLY A 110 -8.82 15.56 -0.65
C GLY A 110 -10.14 15.26 0.07
N ASP A 111 -10.65 14.05 -0.05
CA ASP A 111 -11.92 13.63 0.55
C ASP A 111 -11.76 12.63 1.71
N PHE A 112 -10.53 12.27 2.07
CA PHE A 112 -10.23 11.13 2.93
C PHE A 112 -9.33 11.47 4.12
N VAL A 113 -9.36 10.62 5.15
CA VAL A 113 -8.39 10.62 6.25
C VAL A 113 -7.00 10.34 5.67
N TYR A 114 -6.92 9.38 4.75
CA TYR A 114 -5.74 9.07 3.93
C TYR A 114 -5.06 10.30 3.33
N THR A 115 -5.81 11.06 2.53
CA THR A 115 -5.26 12.24 1.85
C THR A 115 -4.83 13.30 2.85
N THR A 116 -5.51 13.39 3.99
CA THR A 116 -5.21 14.39 5.03
C THR A 116 -3.96 14.06 5.83
N TYR A 117 -3.73 12.82 6.26
CA TYR A 117 -2.49 12.52 6.98
C TYR A 117 -1.24 12.58 6.08
N TRP A 118 -1.35 12.24 4.78
CA TRP A 118 -0.26 12.48 3.83
C TRP A 118 0.03 13.97 3.65
N GLY A 119 -1.01 14.80 3.63
CA GLY A 119 -0.87 16.26 3.64
C GLY A 119 -0.16 16.77 4.91
N VAL A 120 -0.51 16.23 6.09
CA VAL A 120 0.16 16.56 7.35
C VAL A 120 1.63 16.15 7.32
N PHE A 121 1.96 14.94 6.82
CA PHE A 121 3.36 14.53 6.65
C PHE A 121 4.13 15.51 5.77
N GLY A 122 3.56 15.93 4.63
CA GLY A 122 4.18 16.91 3.75
C GLY A 122 4.41 18.26 4.44
N LEU A 123 3.38 18.83 5.07
CA LEU A 123 3.48 20.10 5.80
C LEU A 123 4.49 20.05 6.94
N ALA A 124 4.44 19.00 7.77
CA ALA A 124 5.38 18.80 8.88
C ALA A 124 6.83 18.69 8.37
N SER A 125 7.04 17.92 7.29
CA SER A 125 8.38 17.77 6.67
C SER A 125 8.95 19.09 6.15
N ALA A 126 8.09 20.01 5.70
CA ALA A 126 8.47 21.32 5.21
C ALA A 126 8.56 22.40 6.31
N GLY A 127 8.22 22.08 7.56
CA GLY A 127 8.14 23.03 8.67
C GLY A 127 6.99 24.04 8.53
N GLU A 128 5.90 23.66 7.88
CA GLU A 128 4.70 24.48 7.75
C GLU A 128 3.74 24.30 8.93
N ASP A 129 2.76 25.21 9.06
CA ASP A 129 1.69 25.10 10.05
C ASP A 129 0.74 23.93 9.73
N THR A 130 0.55 23.04 10.71
CA THR A 130 -0.27 21.83 10.63
C THR A 130 -1.54 21.91 11.48
N ALA A 131 -1.81 23.03 12.17
CA ALA A 131 -2.86 23.11 13.18
C ALA A 131 -4.27 22.78 12.65
N LEU A 132 -4.63 23.27 11.46
CA LEU A 132 -5.92 23.01 10.84
C LEU A 132 -6.11 21.53 10.44
N PRO A 133 -5.23 20.90 9.62
CA PRO A 133 -5.39 19.50 9.23
C PRO A 133 -5.31 18.56 10.44
N VAL A 134 -4.48 18.85 11.44
CA VAL A 134 -4.43 18.10 12.70
C VAL A 134 -5.75 18.19 13.46
N ALA A 135 -6.33 19.39 13.58
CA ALA A 135 -7.64 19.56 14.21
C ALA A 135 -8.76 18.83 13.44
N TRP A 136 -8.64 18.70 12.11
CA TRP A 136 -9.57 17.93 11.30
C TRP A 136 -9.40 16.42 11.51
N LEU A 137 -8.16 15.90 11.49
CA LEU A 137 -7.88 14.47 11.72
C LEU A 137 -8.42 14.01 13.07
N LYS A 138 -8.16 14.76 14.15
CA LYS A 138 -8.65 14.41 15.50
C LYS A 138 -10.18 14.27 15.58
N LYS A 139 -10.94 14.89 14.68
CA LYS A 139 -12.40 14.78 14.61
C LYS A 139 -12.88 13.53 13.87
N GLN A 140 -12.00 12.86 13.12
CA GLN A 140 -12.34 11.65 12.37
C GLN A 140 -12.14 10.36 13.18
N GLN A 141 -11.69 10.47 14.44
CA GLN A 141 -11.49 9.31 15.31
C GLN A 141 -12.84 8.64 15.59
N ASN A 142 -12.89 7.34 15.36
CA ASN A 142 -14.07 6.53 15.65
C ASN A 142 -14.27 6.34 17.17
N GLU A 143 -15.43 5.81 17.56
CA GLU A 143 -15.74 5.55 18.97
C GLU A 143 -14.77 4.54 19.61
N ASP A 144 -14.31 3.56 18.83
CA ASP A 144 -13.32 2.56 19.21
C ASP A 144 -11.90 3.11 19.42
N GLY A 145 -11.66 4.39 19.07
CA GLY A 145 -10.36 5.06 19.18
C GLY A 145 -9.49 4.97 17.94
N GLY A 146 -9.85 4.13 16.97
CA GLY A 146 -9.13 3.99 15.70
C GLY A 146 -9.54 5.01 14.65
N TYR A 147 -8.90 4.90 13.49
CA TYR A 147 -9.21 5.64 12.27
C TYR A 147 -9.34 4.65 11.12
N GLY A 148 -10.30 4.91 10.23
CA GLY A 148 -10.35 4.28 8.92
C GLY A 148 -9.93 5.26 7.84
N TRP A 149 -9.67 4.76 6.63
CA TRP A 149 -9.27 5.57 5.47
C TRP A 149 -10.13 6.81 5.21
N MET A 150 -11.44 6.75 5.47
CA MET A 150 -12.37 7.85 5.30
C MET A 150 -13.19 8.08 6.56
N ALA A 151 -13.71 9.30 6.68
CA ALA A 151 -14.58 9.66 7.79
C ALA A 151 -15.74 8.66 7.94
N GLY A 152 -15.81 8.00 9.10
CA GLY A 152 -16.85 7.02 9.44
C GLY A 152 -16.67 5.63 8.82
N ALA A 153 -15.59 5.34 8.11
CA ALA A 153 -15.24 3.96 7.77
C ALA A 153 -14.82 3.18 9.02
N GLU A 154 -14.88 1.84 8.93
CA GLU A 154 -14.34 0.96 9.97
C GLU A 154 -12.86 1.27 10.20
N SER A 155 -12.45 1.26 11.46
CA SER A 155 -11.06 1.50 11.84
C SER A 155 -10.18 0.34 11.39
N ASP A 156 -8.96 0.64 10.98
CA ASP A 156 -7.94 -0.35 10.63
C ASP A 156 -6.57 0.02 11.22
N SER A 157 -5.63 -0.94 11.23
CA SER A 157 -4.31 -0.74 11.84
C SER A 157 -3.44 0.24 11.06
N ASP A 158 -3.55 0.28 9.73
CA ASP A 158 -2.65 1.01 8.85
C ASP A 158 -2.96 2.51 8.90
N ASP A 159 -4.22 2.89 8.70
CA ASP A 159 -4.67 4.27 8.77
C ASP A 159 -4.62 4.80 10.22
N THR A 160 -4.89 3.97 11.23
CA THR A 160 -4.69 4.36 12.64
C THR A 160 -3.22 4.66 12.93
N ALA A 161 -2.29 3.80 12.50
CA ALA A 161 -0.86 4.01 12.66
C ALA A 161 -0.36 5.25 11.90
N ALA A 162 -0.83 5.47 10.68
CA ALA A 162 -0.49 6.65 9.89
C ALA A 162 -0.97 7.95 10.54
N VAL A 163 -2.18 7.97 11.11
CA VAL A 163 -2.70 9.14 11.83
C VAL A 163 -1.92 9.40 13.12
N ILE A 164 -1.55 8.38 13.89
CA ILE A 164 -0.68 8.54 15.07
C ILE A 164 0.62 9.24 14.68
N MET A 165 1.31 8.72 13.66
CA MET A 165 2.56 9.31 13.19
C MET A 165 2.38 10.73 12.68
N ALA A 166 1.31 11.02 11.94
CA ALA A 166 1.03 12.36 11.44
C ALA A 166 0.76 13.37 12.58
N LEU A 167 -0.01 12.98 13.60
CA LEU A 167 -0.26 13.80 14.77
C LEU A 167 1.03 14.09 15.55
N VAL A 168 1.83 13.06 15.81
CA VAL A 168 3.11 13.21 16.53
C VAL A 168 4.10 14.05 15.72
N ALA A 169 4.21 13.83 14.41
CA ALA A 169 5.07 14.62 13.53
C ALA A 169 4.67 16.10 13.48
N ALA A 170 3.38 16.39 13.67
CA ALA A 170 2.85 17.74 13.81
C ALA A 170 3.06 18.36 15.21
N GLY A 171 3.66 17.62 16.15
CA GLY A 171 3.98 18.08 17.50
C GLY A 171 2.88 17.83 18.54
N GLU A 172 1.87 17.02 18.24
CA GLU A 172 0.91 16.57 19.27
C GLU A 172 1.60 15.61 20.25
N PRO A 173 1.49 15.85 21.58
CA PRO A 173 2.02 14.93 22.57
C PRO A 173 1.40 13.54 22.50
N ALA A 174 2.19 12.52 22.83
CA ALA A 174 1.76 11.11 22.84
C ALA A 174 0.59 10.84 23.81
N ASP A 175 0.48 11.60 24.90
CA ASP A 175 -0.57 11.47 25.91
C ASP A 175 -1.85 12.26 25.58
N THR A 176 -1.91 12.90 24.42
CA THR A 176 -3.16 13.52 23.96
C THR A 176 -4.24 12.46 23.77
N PRO A 177 -5.52 12.74 24.10
CA PRO A 177 -6.58 11.75 23.99
C PRO A 177 -6.72 11.12 22.59
N ALA A 178 -6.42 11.88 21.54
CA ALA A 178 -6.46 11.37 20.17
C ALA A 178 -5.37 10.31 19.92
N VAL A 179 -4.12 10.57 20.34
CA VAL A 179 -3.00 9.63 20.15
C VAL A 179 -3.13 8.44 21.11
N ALA A 180 -3.40 8.68 22.39
CA ALA A 180 -3.52 7.62 23.39
C ALA A 180 -4.62 6.60 23.05
N ARG A 181 -5.80 7.06 22.61
CA ARG A 181 -6.89 6.15 22.22
C ARG A 181 -6.58 5.36 20.94
N ALA A 182 -5.83 5.94 20.02
CA ALA A 182 -5.40 5.25 18.80
C ALA A 182 -4.36 4.16 19.10
N ILE A 183 -3.46 4.43 20.05
CA ILE A 183 -2.54 3.41 20.58
C ILE A 183 -3.31 2.30 21.31
N ASP A 184 -4.29 2.64 22.15
CA ASP A 184 -5.15 1.64 22.81
C ASP A 184 -5.88 0.77 21.78
N TYR A 185 -6.39 1.36 20.70
CA TYR A 185 -6.99 0.64 19.58
C TYR A 185 -6.01 -0.36 18.97
N LEU A 186 -4.78 0.06 18.64
CA LEU A 186 -3.77 -0.84 18.09
C LEU A 186 -3.44 -1.97 19.08
N GLY A 187 -3.28 -1.66 20.37
CA GLY A 187 -3.04 -2.69 21.40
C GLY A 187 -4.15 -3.73 21.49
N ALA A 188 -5.41 -3.30 21.32
CA ALA A 188 -6.56 -4.20 21.27
C ALA A 188 -6.59 -5.09 20.02
N HIS A 189 -6.06 -4.59 18.89
CA HIS A 189 -6.05 -5.27 17.58
C HIS A 189 -4.75 -6.02 17.27
N GLN A 190 -3.80 -6.11 18.20
CA GLN A 190 -2.62 -6.96 18.05
C GLN A 190 -3.04 -8.44 17.90
N MET A 191 -2.59 -9.05 16.81
CA MET A 191 -2.95 -10.41 16.41
C MET A 191 -2.30 -11.47 17.32
N ASN A 192 -2.82 -12.70 17.30
CA ASN A 192 -2.34 -13.78 18.17
C ASN A 192 -0.87 -14.18 17.92
N ASP A 193 -0.36 -13.92 16.72
CA ASP A 193 1.03 -14.11 16.34
C ASP A 193 1.92 -12.91 16.73
N GLY A 194 1.37 -11.89 17.40
CA GLY A 194 2.10 -10.70 17.86
C GLY A 194 2.20 -9.59 16.82
N SER A 195 1.75 -9.82 15.58
CA SER A 195 1.85 -8.88 14.47
C SER A 195 0.51 -8.14 14.22
N PHE A 196 0.42 -7.47 13.08
CA PHE A 196 -0.71 -6.66 12.65
C PHE A 196 -1.11 -6.98 11.21
N ASN A 197 -2.39 -6.81 10.95
CA ASN A 197 -3.00 -6.88 9.64
C ASN A 197 -3.60 -5.51 9.27
N TYR A 198 -4.06 -5.34 8.04
CA TYR A 198 -4.67 -4.08 7.59
C TYR A 198 -6.17 -4.00 7.95
N GLY A 199 -6.68 -4.88 8.83
CA GLY A 199 -8.09 -4.94 9.23
C GLY A 199 -8.88 -6.12 8.65
N GLY A 200 -10.14 -6.22 9.06
CA GLY A 200 -11.06 -7.30 8.64
C GLY A 200 -10.54 -8.71 8.93
N THR A 201 -10.65 -9.61 7.95
CA THR A 201 -10.21 -11.02 8.06
C THR A 201 -8.81 -11.27 7.50
N SER A 202 -8.06 -10.20 7.19
CA SER A 202 -6.75 -10.34 6.58
C SER A 202 -5.73 -10.98 7.53
N SER A 203 -4.74 -11.67 6.96
CA SER A 203 -3.63 -12.22 7.75
C SER A 203 -2.64 -11.13 8.15
N SER A 204 -1.89 -11.37 9.23
CA SER A 204 -0.76 -10.53 9.59
C SER A 204 0.26 -10.43 8.44
N ASN A 205 0.81 -9.24 8.23
CA ASN A 205 1.71 -8.96 7.11
C ASN A 205 2.82 -7.96 7.48
N ALA A 206 3.85 -7.88 6.64
CA ALA A 206 5.01 -7.02 6.88
C ALA A 206 4.70 -5.52 6.81
N ALA A 207 3.80 -5.07 5.92
CA ALA A 207 3.52 -3.64 5.78
C ALA A 207 2.74 -3.09 6.97
N SER A 208 1.67 -3.75 7.39
CA SER A 208 0.87 -3.37 8.55
C SER A 208 1.71 -3.42 9.83
N ALA A 209 2.51 -4.47 10.01
CA ALA A 209 3.46 -4.54 11.11
C ALA A 209 4.44 -3.36 11.11
N ALA A 210 4.99 -3.01 9.94
CA ALA A 210 5.92 -1.89 9.82
C ALA A 210 5.27 -0.53 10.13
N TRP A 211 4.03 -0.30 9.71
CA TRP A 211 3.27 0.91 10.07
C TRP A 211 3.07 1.00 11.57
N VAL A 212 2.60 -0.07 12.20
CA VAL A 212 2.30 -0.07 13.64
C VAL A 212 3.55 0.03 14.50
N ILE A 213 4.63 -0.68 14.16
CA ILE A 213 5.92 -0.56 14.87
C ILE A 213 6.41 0.89 14.85
N GLN A 214 6.31 1.56 13.70
CA GLN A 214 6.69 2.96 13.60
C GLN A 214 5.76 3.89 14.39
N ALA A 215 4.45 3.63 14.40
CA ALA A 215 3.51 4.42 15.20
C ALA A 215 3.78 4.30 16.71
N ILE A 216 4.09 3.10 17.21
CA ILE A 216 4.49 2.89 18.61
C ILE A 216 5.82 3.61 18.90
N ALA A 217 6.81 3.50 18.00
CA ALA A 217 8.07 4.22 18.15
C ALA A 217 7.88 5.75 18.15
N ALA A 218 6.92 6.27 17.39
CA ALA A 218 6.59 7.70 17.34
C ALA A 218 6.13 8.23 18.71
N THR A 219 5.39 7.43 19.49
CA THR A 219 4.95 7.84 20.84
C THR A 219 6.06 7.76 21.89
N GLY A 220 7.25 7.28 21.50
CA GLY A 220 8.37 7.05 22.41
C GLY A 220 8.30 5.73 23.17
N GLU A 221 7.32 4.88 22.85
CA GLU A 221 7.23 3.52 23.37
C GLU A 221 8.18 2.57 22.61
N ASP A 222 8.64 1.51 23.28
CA ASP A 222 9.40 0.44 22.65
C ASP A 222 8.43 -0.59 22.05
N PRO A 223 8.37 -0.76 20.72
CA PRO A 223 7.46 -1.72 20.08
C PRO A 223 7.76 -3.17 20.48
N SER A 224 8.98 -3.50 20.93
CA SER A 224 9.31 -4.85 21.41
C SER A 224 8.77 -5.14 22.82
N SER A 225 8.29 -4.11 23.53
CA SER A 225 7.63 -4.26 24.84
C SER A 225 6.18 -4.73 24.72
N TRP A 226 5.58 -4.61 23.53
CA TRP A 226 4.23 -5.08 23.24
C TRP A 226 4.23 -6.59 23.03
N SER A 227 3.23 -7.30 23.54
CA SER A 227 3.18 -8.75 23.36
C SER A 227 1.76 -9.30 23.39
N LYS A 228 1.49 -10.20 22.44
CA LYS A 228 0.32 -11.08 22.44
C LYS A 228 0.79 -12.53 22.39
N ASN A 229 0.34 -13.32 23.36
CA ASN A 229 0.72 -14.75 23.48
C ASN A 229 2.24 -15.02 23.47
N GLY A 230 3.04 -14.07 23.97
CA GLY A 230 4.49 -14.18 24.00
C GLY A 230 5.21 -13.80 22.70
N ASN A 231 4.48 -13.30 21.70
CA ASN A 231 5.04 -12.78 20.46
C ASN A 231 4.93 -11.25 20.45
N ASP A 232 6.02 -10.57 20.08
CA ASP A 232 6.05 -9.12 19.90
C ASP A 232 6.10 -8.73 18.40
N PRO A 233 5.68 -7.52 18.03
CA PRO A 233 5.62 -7.09 16.63
C PRO A 233 6.98 -7.09 15.94
N VAL A 234 8.04 -6.70 16.65
CA VAL A 234 9.39 -6.54 16.09
C VAL A 234 9.99 -7.91 15.76
N THR A 235 9.97 -8.85 16.70
CA THR A 235 10.42 -10.23 16.50
C THR A 235 9.63 -10.88 15.37
N THR A 236 8.31 -10.67 15.33
CA THR A 236 7.44 -11.28 14.30
C THR A 236 7.76 -10.73 12.91
N LEU A 237 7.96 -9.42 12.76
CA LEU A 237 8.42 -8.83 11.50
C LEU A 237 9.78 -9.42 11.06
N VAL A 238 10.72 -9.59 11.98
CA VAL A 238 12.03 -10.22 11.69
C VAL A 238 11.89 -11.65 11.17
N THR A 239 10.85 -12.40 11.57
CA THR A 239 10.63 -13.77 11.05
C THR A 239 10.30 -13.82 9.56
N LEU A 240 9.83 -12.71 8.98
CA LEU A 240 9.53 -12.61 7.54
C LEU A 240 10.79 -12.39 6.68
N ARG A 241 11.93 -12.12 7.32
CA ARG A 241 13.21 -11.88 6.64
C ARG A 241 13.75 -13.16 5.99
N GLN A 242 14.13 -13.04 4.73
CA GLN A 242 14.72 -14.10 3.90
C GLN A 242 16.25 -14.11 3.97
N PRO A 243 16.91 -15.21 3.56
CA PRO A 243 18.37 -15.32 3.56
C PRO A 243 19.11 -14.28 2.71
N ASP A 244 18.47 -13.76 1.66
CA ASP A 244 19.00 -12.71 0.78
C ASP A 244 18.81 -11.30 1.36
N GLY A 245 18.21 -11.19 2.54
CA GLY A 245 17.95 -9.92 3.22
C GLY A 245 16.57 -9.33 2.94
N SER A 246 15.83 -9.84 1.94
CA SER A 246 14.48 -9.38 1.63
C SER A 246 13.46 -9.76 2.71
N PHE A 247 12.29 -9.13 2.69
CA PHE A 247 11.17 -9.49 3.57
C PHE A 247 9.99 -10.00 2.74
N LEU A 248 9.34 -11.05 3.23
CA LEU A 248 8.09 -11.55 2.69
C LEU A 248 6.92 -10.60 3.05
N TRP A 249 5.84 -10.68 2.27
CA TRP A 249 4.57 -10.03 2.60
C TRP A 249 3.91 -10.70 3.82
N THR A 250 3.74 -12.02 3.77
CA THR A 250 3.30 -12.86 4.89
C THR A 250 4.28 -14.02 5.08
N THR A 251 4.04 -14.88 6.07
CA THR A 251 4.84 -16.10 6.30
C THR A 251 4.95 -17.00 5.07
N TYR A 252 3.98 -16.95 4.15
CA TYR A 252 3.90 -17.86 2.99
C TYR A 252 3.96 -17.16 1.64
N THR A 253 3.84 -15.83 1.61
CA THR A 253 3.70 -15.07 0.36
C THR A 253 4.87 -14.11 0.20
N ALA A 254 5.62 -14.29 -0.89
CA ALA A 254 6.52 -13.27 -1.39
C ALA A 254 5.74 -12.38 -2.37
N ASP A 255 5.38 -11.17 -1.94
CA ASP A 255 4.80 -10.14 -2.81
C ASP A 255 5.50 -8.82 -2.56
N ASN A 256 5.83 -8.11 -3.64
CA ASN A 256 6.62 -6.87 -3.64
C ASN A 256 7.79 -6.89 -2.63
N PRO A 257 8.72 -7.87 -2.67
CA PRO A 257 9.75 -8.01 -1.64
C PRO A 257 10.63 -6.77 -1.51
N CYS A 258 10.81 -6.00 -2.58
CA CYS A 258 11.54 -4.75 -2.50
C CYS A 258 10.79 -3.73 -1.64
N GLY A 259 9.48 -3.56 -1.90
CA GLY A 259 8.61 -2.70 -1.11
C GLY A 259 8.47 -3.16 0.34
N MET A 260 8.44 -4.46 0.61
CA MET A 260 8.35 -4.99 1.99
C MET A 260 9.64 -4.76 2.76
N THR A 261 10.78 -5.00 2.14
CA THR A 261 12.08 -4.71 2.74
C THR A 261 12.22 -3.21 3.04
N ALA A 262 11.78 -2.35 2.11
CA ALA A 262 11.82 -0.91 2.28
C ALA A 262 10.90 -0.37 3.38
N ARG A 263 9.81 -1.08 3.72
CA ARG A 263 8.96 -0.75 4.88
C ARG A 263 9.50 -1.32 6.19
N ALA A 264 10.04 -2.53 6.16
CA ALA A 264 10.57 -3.20 7.34
C ALA A 264 11.80 -2.48 7.91
N ILE A 265 12.67 -1.92 7.07
CA ILE A 265 13.91 -1.26 7.53
C ILE A 265 13.63 -0.08 8.47
N PRO A 266 12.84 0.95 8.09
CA PRO A 266 12.46 2.02 9.00
C PRO A 266 11.84 1.56 10.31
N ALA A 267 10.95 0.56 10.23
CA ALA A 267 10.28 0.00 11.40
C ALA A 267 11.27 -0.65 12.37
N LEU A 268 12.17 -1.50 11.87
CA LEU A 268 13.19 -2.15 12.67
C LEU A 268 14.26 -1.17 13.20
N LEU A 269 14.38 0.01 12.59
CA LEU A 269 15.21 1.12 13.09
C LEU A 269 14.46 2.02 14.08
N GLY A 270 13.17 1.79 14.33
CA GLY A 270 12.35 2.62 15.21
C GLY A 270 12.18 4.05 14.68
N LYS A 271 12.22 4.25 13.37
CA LYS A 271 12.17 5.59 12.76
C LYS A 271 10.80 5.85 12.13
N PRO A 272 9.92 6.62 12.79
CA PRO A 272 8.59 6.91 12.27
C PRO A 272 8.61 7.89 11.10
N TYR A 273 7.60 7.78 10.23
CA TYR A 273 7.34 8.76 9.19
C TYR A 273 6.84 10.10 9.77
N PRO A 274 7.16 11.24 9.13
CA PRO A 274 8.06 11.36 7.99
C PRO A 274 9.52 11.20 8.45
N ILE A 275 10.34 10.51 7.66
CA ILE A 275 11.74 10.24 8.02
C ILE A 275 12.63 11.34 7.44
N LEU A 276 13.22 12.16 8.31
CA LEU A 276 14.09 13.28 7.91
C LEU A 276 15.57 12.99 8.22
N PRO A 277 16.51 13.64 7.50
CA PRO A 277 17.94 13.50 7.78
C PRO A 277 18.28 13.82 9.24
N GLY A 278 19.00 12.91 9.89
CA GLY A 278 19.45 13.11 11.28
C GLY A 278 18.39 12.88 12.35
N GLN A 279 17.21 12.35 12.01
CA GLN A 279 16.19 11.95 12.97
C GLN A 279 16.76 10.89 13.94
N ALA A 280 16.64 11.18 15.24
CA ALA A 280 17.04 10.28 16.31
C ALA A 280 16.13 9.05 16.33
N ALA A 281 16.70 7.88 16.62
CA ALA A 281 15.96 6.65 16.83
C ALA A 281 15.85 6.35 18.34
N PRO A 282 14.75 5.74 18.81
CA PRO A 282 14.74 4.99 20.07
C PRO A 282 15.77 3.85 19.99
N ASP A 283 16.40 3.52 21.12
CA ASP A 283 17.31 2.36 21.23
C ASP A 283 16.46 1.07 21.33
N LEU A 284 16.12 0.48 20.18
CA LEU A 284 15.40 -0.79 20.13
C LEU A 284 16.36 -1.95 20.43
N GLN A 285 16.02 -2.82 21.39
CA GLN A 285 16.82 -4.01 21.64
C GLN A 285 16.68 -4.99 20.46
N GLU A 286 17.80 -5.34 19.80
CA GLU A 286 17.79 -6.46 18.85
C GLU A 286 17.47 -7.77 19.60
N PRO A 287 16.42 -8.53 19.20
CA PRO A 287 16.17 -9.83 19.79
C PRO A 287 17.28 -10.82 19.42
N GLY A 288 17.77 -11.57 20.41
CA GLY A 288 18.78 -12.61 20.19
C GLY A 288 18.30 -13.69 19.22
N ARG A 289 19.13 -14.00 18.22
CA ARG A 289 18.90 -15.08 17.23
C ARG A 289 18.54 -16.40 17.92
N SER A 290 17.31 -16.88 17.72
CA SER A 290 16.97 -18.30 17.89
C SER A 290 16.64 -18.91 16.52
N ALA A 291 17.19 -20.09 16.26
CA ALA A 291 17.02 -20.80 15.00
C ALA A 291 15.59 -21.34 14.86
N ILE A 292 14.94 -21.07 13.73
CA ILE A 292 13.60 -21.59 13.41
C ILE A 292 13.72 -22.57 12.23
N THR A 293 13.06 -23.70 12.36
CA THR A 293 12.97 -24.81 11.41
C THR A 293 11.88 -24.60 10.35
N SER A 294 12.14 -25.02 9.11
CA SER A 294 11.23 -24.90 7.96
C SER A 294 9.99 -25.82 8.04
N PRO A 295 8.81 -25.40 7.54
CA PRO A 295 7.66 -26.29 7.31
C PRO A 295 7.73 -27.01 5.95
N GLY A 296 7.22 -28.24 5.92
CA GLY A 296 7.18 -29.12 4.75
C GLY A 296 5.97 -28.94 3.83
N ALA A 297 6.16 -29.27 2.56
CA ALA A 297 5.18 -29.16 1.48
C ALA A 297 4.00 -30.14 1.60
N THR A 298 2.80 -29.71 1.20
CA THR A 298 1.60 -30.56 1.05
C THR A 298 1.04 -30.44 -0.37
N THR A 299 0.72 -31.57 -0.99
CA THR A 299 0.05 -31.68 -2.31
C THR A 299 -1.35 -32.30 -2.14
N VAL A 300 -2.35 -31.82 -2.89
CA VAL A 300 -3.72 -32.41 -2.96
C VAL A 300 -4.15 -32.63 -4.44
N PRO A 301 -4.92 -33.69 -4.78
CA PRO A 301 -5.13 -34.19 -6.14
C PRO A 301 -6.37 -33.65 -6.87
N GLN A 302 -6.34 -33.70 -8.22
CA GLN A 302 -7.40 -33.29 -9.16
C GLN A 302 -8.57 -34.31 -9.30
N THR A 303 -9.78 -33.81 -9.61
CA THR A 303 -10.90 -34.63 -10.16
C THR A 303 -11.61 -33.88 -11.31
N THR A 304 -12.23 -34.64 -12.22
CA THR A 304 -12.70 -34.29 -13.58
C THR A 304 -14.13 -33.75 -13.69
N VAL A 305 -14.41 -33.11 -14.85
CA VAL A 305 -15.59 -32.27 -15.19
C VAL A 305 -16.69 -33.03 -15.97
N PRO A 306 -17.99 -32.69 -15.79
CA PRO A 306 -19.04 -32.90 -16.80
C PRO A 306 -19.61 -31.59 -17.40
N ALA A 307 -20.23 -31.73 -18.57
CA ALA A 307 -20.59 -30.68 -19.54
C ALA A 307 -21.90 -29.90 -19.27
N ALA A 308 -21.99 -28.74 -19.92
CA ALA A 308 -22.93 -27.64 -19.70
C ALA A 308 -24.36 -27.82 -20.23
N GLY A 309 -25.31 -27.28 -19.47
CA GLY A 309 -26.64 -26.84 -19.90
C GLY A 309 -26.94 -25.48 -19.26
N SER A 310 -27.83 -24.67 -19.83
CA SER A 310 -28.13 -23.31 -19.36
C SER A 310 -28.67 -23.32 -17.92
N VAL A 311 -27.89 -22.80 -16.97
CA VAL A 311 -28.25 -22.75 -15.54
C VAL A 311 -28.56 -21.31 -15.14
N ALA A 312 -29.61 -21.13 -14.33
CA ALA A 312 -29.76 -19.95 -13.51
C ALA A 312 -28.51 -19.78 -12.61
N TRP A 313 -28.01 -18.55 -12.46
CA TRP A 313 -26.82 -18.28 -11.64
C TRP A 313 -26.91 -18.98 -10.29
N GLN A 314 -25.87 -19.73 -9.96
CA GLN A 314 -25.68 -20.30 -8.64
C GLN A 314 -24.59 -19.48 -7.96
N PRO A 315 -24.73 -19.14 -6.66
CA PRO A 315 -23.66 -18.53 -5.90
C PRO A 315 -22.36 -19.31 -6.09
N VAL A 316 -21.29 -18.59 -6.37
CA VAL A 316 -20.00 -19.21 -6.66
C VAL A 316 -18.93 -18.55 -5.82
N THR A 317 -18.06 -19.37 -5.26
CA THR A 317 -16.78 -18.91 -4.71
C THR A 317 -15.70 -19.22 -5.72
N VAL A 318 -14.91 -18.21 -6.03
CA VAL A 318 -13.72 -18.32 -6.87
C VAL A 318 -12.53 -17.91 -6.02
N THR A 319 -11.45 -18.68 -6.13
CA THR A 319 -10.17 -18.31 -5.53
C THR A 319 -9.41 -17.53 -6.59
N ASP A 320 -9.06 -16.28 -6.31
CA ASP A 320 -8.26 -15.48 -7.24
C ASP A 320 -6.78 -15.92 -7.26
N ASP A 321 -5.97 -15.34 -8.14
CA ASP A 321 -4.57 -15.78 -8.31
C ASP A 321 -3.68 -15.45 -7.09
N TYR A 322 -4.18 -14.64 -6.16
CA TYR A 322 -3.55 -14.32 -4.89
C TYR A 322 -4.01 -15.23 -3.75
N GLY A 323 -4.90 -16.20 -4.04
CA GLY A 323 -5.40 -17.15 -3.08
C GLY A 323 -6.60 -16.66 -2.26
N GLU A 324 -7.20 -15.51 -2.63
CA GLU A 324 -8.36 -14.96 -1.92
C GLU A 324 -9.65 -15.62 -2.41
N ASP A 325 -10.44 -16.13 -1.48
CA ASP A 325 -11.75 -16.71 -1.77
C ASP A 325 -12.81 -15.61 -1.88
N VAL A 326 -13.24 -15.34 -3.12
CA VAL A 326 -14.22 -14.31 -3.45
C VAL A 326 -15.59 -14.94 -3.69
N GLY A 327 -16.55 -14.63 -2.82
CA GLY A 327 -17.94 -15.05 -2.95
C GLY A 327 -18.76 -14.13 -3.86
N LEU A 328 -19.47 -14.72 -4.82
CA LEU A 328 -20.36 -14.03 -5.75
C LEU A 328 -21.76 -14.61 -5.63
N ASP A 329 -22.60 -13.94 -4.85
CA ASP A 329 -23.99 -14.38 -4.59
C ASP A 329 -24.90 -14.18 -5.82
N ALA A 330 -24.60 -13.19 -6.65
CA ALA A 330 -25.34 -12.86 -7.87
C ALA A 330 -24.39 -12.67 -9.07
N MET A 331 -24.91 -12.91 -10.27
CA MET A 331 -24.17 -12.73 -11.51
C MET A 331 -23.79 -11.25 -11.68
N PRO A 332 -22.51 -10.89 -11.82
CA PRO A 332 -22.09 -9.51 -12.03
C PRO A 332 -22.64 -8.93 -13.33
N VAL A 333 -23.20 -7.72 -13.25
CA VAL A 333 -23.78 -6.97 -14.38
C VAL A 333 -23.16 -5.59 -14.57
N ARG A 334 -22.29 -5.14 -13.65
CA ARG A 334 -21.56 -3.87 -13.69
C ARG A 334 -20.09 -4.10 -13.31
N ILE A 335 -19.28 -4.37 -14.33
CA ILE A 335 -17.88 -4.76 -14.16
C ILE A 335 -16.97 -3.56 -14.44
N VAL A 336 -16.07 -3.24 -13.51
CA VAL A 336 -14.92 -2.37 -13.78
C VAL A 336 -13.70 -3.25 -14.06
N SER A 337 -13.00 -2.96 -15.16
CA SER A 337 -11.77 -3.68 -15.54
C SER A 337 -10.55 -2.78 -15.36
N LEU A 338 -9.62 -3.21 -14.51
CA LEU A 338 -8.43 -2.44 -14.17
C LEU A 338 -7.18 -2.84 -14.96
N ALA A 339 -7.34 -3.61 -16.04
CA ALA A 339 -6.23 -4.01 -16.91
C ALA A 339 -6.70 -4.26 -18.36
N PRO A 340 -5.84 -3.97 -19.38
CA PRO A 340 -6.14 -4.31 -20.77
C PRO A 340 -6.49 -5.79 -20.96
N ALA A 341 -5.67 -6.72 -20.45
CA ALA A 341 -5.92 -8.15 -20.57
C ALA A 341 -7.29 -8.58 -20.01
N ASN A 342 -7.66 -8.09 -18.83
CA ASN A 342 -8.97 -8.35 -18.22
C ASN A 342 -10.10 -7.83 -19.12
N THR A 343 -9.92 -6.64 -19.71
CA THR A 343 -10.89 -6.06 -20.64
C THR A 343 -11.06 -6.92 -21.88
N GLU A 344 -9.97 -7.38 -22.49
CA GLU A 344 -10.02 -8.22 -23.69
C GLU A 344 -10.75 -9.54 -23.42
N ILE A 345 -10.49 -10.18 -22.28
CA ILE A 345 -11.17 -11.42 -21.88
C ILE A 345 -12.67 -11.18 -21.69
N LEU A 346 -13.06 -10.14 -20.95
CA LEU A 346 -14.47 -9.79 -20.72
C LEU A 346 -15.22 -9.55 -22.03
N PHE A 347 -14.61 -8.83 -22.99
CA PHE A 347 -15.21 -8.60 -24.29
C PHE A 347 -15.26 -9.88 -25.15
N ALA A 348 -14.21 -10.71 -25.12
CA ALA A 348 -14.20 -12.00 -25.82
C ALA A 348 -15.28 -12.96 -25.30
N LEU A 349 -15.63 -12.87 -24.02
CA LEU A 349 -16.74 -13.61 -23.40
C LEU A 349 -18.13 -13.00 -23.69
N GLY A 350 -18.21 -11.90 -24.45
CA GLY A 350 -19.47 -11.23 -24.79
C GLY A 350 -20.03 -10.35 -23.68
N LEU A 351 -19.22 -9.98 -22.68
CA LEU A 351 -19.63 -9.20 -21.51
C LEU A 351 -19.40 -7.69 -21.68
N GLY A 352 -19.01 -7.24 -22.89
CA GLY A 352 -18.68 -5.84 -23.16
C GLY A 352 -19.73 -4.84 -22.70
N ASP A 353 -21.03 -5.17 -22.79
CA ASP A 353 -22.12 -4.30 -22.33
C ASP A 353 -22.18 -4.13 -20.81
N ARG A 354 -21.66 -5.11 -20.05
CA ARG A 354 -21.57 -5.08 -18.58
C ARG A 354 -20.34 -4.32 -18.08
N VAL A 355 -19.37 -4.04 -18.95
CA VAL A 355 -18.19 -3.26 -18.58
C VAL A 355 -18.55 -1.77 -18.47
N VAL A 356 -18.42 -1.22 -17.27
CA VAL A 356 -18.80 0.17 -16.91
C VAL A 356 -17.61 1.08 -16.64
N GLY A 357 -16.39 0.54 -16.59
CA GLY A 357 -15.16 1.30 -16.48
C GLY A 357 -13.94 0.49 -16.92
N VAL A 358 -12.99 1.15 -17.56
CA VAL A 358 -11.72 0.55 -18.03
C VAL A 358 -10.55 1.48 -17.74
N THR A 359 -9.32 0.97 -17.76
CA THR A 359 -8.14 1.85 -17.63
C THR A 359 -7.90 2.67 -18.89
N ASP A 360 -7.05 3.70 -18.77
CA ASP A 360 -6.60 4.55 -19.87
C ASP A 360 -5.96 3.75 -21.01
N TYR A 361 -5.41 2.58 -20.71
CA TYR A 361 -4.69 1.72 -21.65
C TYR A 361 -5.57 0.72 -22.39
N CYS A 362 -6.83 0.51 -21.96
CA CYS A 362 -7.74 -0.42 -22.64
C CYS A 362 -8.18 0.16 -23.99
N ASN A 363 -7.64 -0.39 -25.08
CA ASN A 363 -7.86 0.05 -26.45
C ASN A 363 -8.31 -1.07 -27.42
N TYR A 364 -8.42 -2.30 -26.93
CA TYR A 364 -8.90 -3.46 -27.68
C TYR A 364 -9.96 -4.23 -26.85
N PRO A 365 -11.01 -4.77 -27.49
CA PRO A 365 -11.41 -4.50 -28.87
C PRO A 365 -11.78 -3.01 -29.04
N ALA A 366 -12.01 -2.54 -30.28
CA ALA A 366 -12.18 -1.10 -30.55
C ALA A 366 -13.30 -0.47 -29.69
N GLU A 367 -14.33 -1.25 -29.36
CA GLU A 367 -15.45 -0.90 -28.49
C GLU A 367 -15.03 -0.59 -27.04
N ALA A 368 -13.90 -1.12 -26.56
CA ALA A 368 -13.37 -0.80 -25.24
C ALA A 368 -12.92 0.67 -25.12
N THR A 369 -12.53 1.31 -26.25
CA THR A 369 -12.11 2.71 -26.26
C THR A 369 -13.25 3.68 -25.89
N THR A 370 -14.51 3.27 -26.06
CA THR A 370 -15.67 4.10 -25.75
C THR A 370 -16.12 3.98 -24.29
N LYS A 371 -15.50 3.09 -23.50
CA LYS A 371 -15.86 2.88 -22.10
C LYS A 371 -15.27 4.00 -21.21
N PRO A 372 -15.97 4.39 -20.12
CA PRO A 372 -15.46 5.37 -19.17
C PRO A 372 -14.09 4.99 -18.60
N LYS A 373 -13.22 5.98 -18.39
CA LYS A 373 -11.85 5.77 -17.91
C LYS A 373 -11.72 5.94 -16.40
N VAL A 374 -11.15 4.94 -15.73
CA VAL A 374 -10.96 4.90 -14.27
C VAL A 374 -9.50 5.09 -13.84
N GLY A 375 -8.67 5.69 -14.70
CA GLY A 375 -7.26 5.98 -14.42
C GLY A 375 -6.30 4.98 -15.08
N GLY A 376 -5.04 5.03 -14.67
CA GLY A 376 -3.97 4.22 -15.25
C GLY A 376 -3.97 2.78 -14.74
N TYR A 377 -3.01 2.00 -15.24
CA TYR A 377 -2.81 0.61 -14.81
C TYR A 377 -2.32 0.54 -13.36
N SER A 378 -1.26 1.27 -13.00
CA SER A 378 -0.76 1.33 -11.61
C SER A 378 -1.22 2.58 -10.85
N THR A 379 -1.91 3.50 -11.54
CA THR A 379 -2.44 4.77 -11.01
C THR A 379 -3.96 4.81 -11.12
N VAL A 380 -4.60 3.73 -10.67
CA VAL A 380 -6.07 3.60 -10.67
C VAL A 380 -6.68 4.73 -9.85
N ASN A 381 -7.66 5.42 -10.43
CA ASN A 381 -8.43 6.43 -9.72
C ASN A 381 -9.60 5.74 -9.01
N ILE A 382 -9.40 5.42 -7.73
CA ILE A 382 -10.36 4.68 -6.88
C ILE A 382 -11.72 5.40 -6.81
N GLU A 383 -11.74 6.73 -6.74
CA GLU A 383 -12.98 7.52 -6.70
C GLU A 383 -13.84 7.28 -7.96
N ARG A 384 -13.22 7.24 -9.14
CA ARG A 384 -13.91 6.93 -10.39
C ARG A 384 -14.39 5.48 -10.44
N VAL A 385 -13.65 4.54 -9.84
CA VAL A 385 -14.09 3.14 -9.72
C VAL A 385 -15.35 3.07 -8.86
N VAL A 386 -15.36 3.67 -7.68
CA VAL A 386 -16.53 3.69 -6.78
C VAL A 386 -17.73 4.39 -7.41
N ALA A 387 -17.51 5.54 -8.06
CA ALA A 387 -18.57 6.29 -8.74
C ALA A 387 -19.20 5.53 -9.92
N ALA A 388 -18.50 4.54 -10.47
CA ALA A 388 -19.05 3.64 -11.47
C ALA A 388 -20.00 2.60 -10.87
N HIS A 389 -20.15 2.51 -9.53
CA HIS A 389 -21.00 1.54 -8.83
C HIS A 389 -20.86 0.12 -9.39
N PRO A 390 -19.66 -0.46 -9.40
CA PRO A 390 -19.47 -1.83 -9.86
C PRO A 390 -20.03 -2.84 -8.86
N ASP A 391 -20.49 -3.97 -9.38
CA ASP A 391 -20.74 -5.18 -8.60
C ASP A 391 -19.59 -6.18 -8.68
N LEU A 392 -18.64 -5.97 -9.60
CA LEU A 392 -17.36 -6.68 -9.66
C LEU A 392 -16.26 -5.76 -10.20
N VAL A 393 -15.10 -5.79 -9.56
CA VAL A 393 -13.87 -5.19 -10.07
C VAL A 393 -12.89 -6.30 -10.44
N MET A 394 -12.40 -6.26 -11.67
CA MET A 394 -11.36 -7.17 -12.17
C MET A 394 -10.02 -6.47 -12.11
N ALA A 395 -9.28 -6.71 -11.03
CA ALA A 395 -7.92 -6.24 -10.82
C ALA A 395 -6.90 -7.15 -11.49
N ALA A 396 -5.67 -6.66 -11.62
CA ALA A 396 -4.53 -7.40 -12.13
C ALA A 396 -3.27 -7.05 -11.34
N PHE A 397 -2.22 -7.87 -11.50
CA PHE A 397 -0.95 -7.78 -10.76
C PHE A 397 -0.27 -6.40 -10.72
N GLY A 398 -0.48 -5.54 -11.72
CA GLY A 398 0.10 -4.20 -11.76
C GLY A 398 -0.80 -3.09 -11.22
N ASN A 399 -2.02 -3.42 -10.80
CA ASN A 399 -2.76 -2.57 -9.88
C ASN A 399 -2.10 -2.71 -8.51
N THR A 400 -1.69 -1.60 -7.89
CA THR A 400 -0.95 -1.67 -6.63
C THR A 400 -1.80 -2.35 -5.55
N GLU A 401 -1.12 -3.04 -4.65
CA GLU A 401 -1.78 -3.71 -3.54
C GLU A 401 -2.63 -2.74 -2.69
N GLU A 402 -2.08 -1.53 -2.45
CA GLU A 402 -2.80 -0.42 -1.82
C GLU A 402 -4.12 -0.13 -2.53
N VAL A 403 -4.15 -0.13 -3.87
CA VAL A 403 -5.38 0.08 -4.65
C VAL A 403 -6.34 -1.09 -4.51
N VAL A 404 -5.87 -2.33 -4.65
CA VAL A 404 -6.71 -3.54 -4.64
C VAL A 404 -7.37 -3.73 -3.28
N ASN A 405 -6.57 -3.65 -2.20
CA ASN A 405 -7.06 -3.75 -0.84
C ASN A 405 -8.04 -2.61 -0.55
N ARG A 406 -7.71 -1.39 -0.97
CA ARG A 406 -8.59 -0.25 -0.78
C ARG A 406 -9.95 -0.40 -1.44
N LEU A 407 -10.02 -1.00 -2.63
CA LEU A 407 -11.29 -1.29 -3.30
C LEU A 407 -12.12 -2.32 -2.53
N ARG A 408 -11.47 -3.34 -1.93
CA ARG A 408 -12.13 -4.34 -1.08
C ARG A 408 -12.69 -3.70 0.20
N ASP A 409 -11.93 -2.82 0.86
CA ASP A 409 -12.37 -2.11 2.08
C ASP A 409 -13.57 -1.21 1.83
N LEU A 410 -13.73 -0.71 0.60
CA LEU A 410 -14.90 0.04 0.16
C LEU A 410 -16.14 -0.84 -0.09
N GLY A 411 -16.05 -2.13 0.25
CA GLY A 411 -17.11 -3.11 0.10
C GLY A 411 -17.30 -3.59 -1.34
N LEU A 412 -16.35 -3.30 -2.24
CA LEU A 412 -16.42 -3.79 -3.62
C LEU A 412 -15.90 -5.22 -3.68
N THR A 413 -16.58 -6.05 -4.45
CA THR A 413 -16.09 -7.38 -4.79
C THR A 413 -14.94 -7.25 -5.80
N VAL A 414 -13.74 -7.70 -5.42
CA VAL A 414 -12.54 -7.60 -6.26
C VAL A 414 -11.92 -8.97 -6.49
N ILE A 415 -11.76 -9.36 -7.75
CA ILE A 415 -10.99 -10.53 -8.17
C ILE A 415 -9.69 -10.03 -8.79
N THR A 416 -8.55 -10.54 -8.33
CA THR A 416 -7.23 -10.11 -8.80
C THR A 416 -6.55 -11.22 -9.61
N LEU A 417 -6.11 -10.86 -10.83
CA LEU A 417 -5.50 -11.80 -11.78
C LEU A 417 -4.00 -11.53 -11.93
N SER A 418 -3.19 -12.58 -11.94
CA SER A 418 -1.74 -12.52 -12.06
C SER A 418 -1.18 -13.72 -12.84
N PRO A 419 -1.53 -13.87 -14.13
CA PRO A 419 -1.04 -14.98 -14.94
C PRO A 419 0.44 -14.77 -15.28
N ASP A 420 1.28 -15.76 -14.98
CA ASP A 420 2.72 -15.76 -15.28
C ASP A 420 3.10 -16.70 -16.45
N SER A 421 2.09 -17.32 -17.06
CA SER A 421 2.25 -18.37 -18.08
C SER A 421 1.05 -18.40 -19.03
N VAL A 422 1.19 -19.12 -20.15
CA VAL A 422 0.07 -19.37 -21.07
C VAL A 422 -1.02 -20.18 -20.38
N GLU A 423 -0.62 -21.17 -19.59
CA GLU A 423 -1.52 -21.97 -18.77
C GLU A 423 -2.25 -21.13 -17.72
N GLY A 424 -1.55 -20.19 -17.06
CA GLY A 424 -2.15 -19.19 -16.17
C GLY A 424 -3.14 -18.29 -16.91
N THR A 425 -2.78 -17.78 -18.09
CA THR A 425 -3.72 -16.99 -18.91
C THR A 425 -5.00 -17.76 -19.23
N LEU A 426 -4.87 -19.06 -19.57
CA LEU A 426 -6.03 -19.93 -19.81
C LEU A 426 -6.79 -20.27 -18.51
N HIS A 427 -6.12 -20.27 -17.37
CA HIS A 427 -6.75 -20.38 -16.06
C HIS A 427 -7.65 -19.17 -15.80
N ASP A 428 -7.12 -17.96 -15.97
CA ASP A 428 -7.83 -16.71 -15.71
C ASP A 428 -9.03 -16.52 -16.62
N ILE A 429 -8.94 -16.90 -17.90
CA ILE A 429 -10.10 -16.90 -18.79
C ILE A 429 -11.23 -17.76 -18.23
N ARG A 430 -10.90 -18.92 -17.66
CA ARG A 430 -11.89 -19.81 -17.02
C ARG A 430 -12.35 -19.26 -15.68
N LEU A 431 -11.47 -18.62 -14.90
CA LEU A 431 -11.80 -17.98 -13.63
C LEU A 431 -12.81 -16.85 -13.86
N ILE A 432 -12.53 -15.95 -14.80
CA ILE A 432 -13.44 -14.89 -15.24
C ILE A 432 -14.75 -15.52 -15.70
N GLY A 433 -14.71 -16.53 -16.58
CA GLY A 433 -15.92 -17.21 -17.06
C GLY A 433 -16.68 -18.01 -15.99
N LYS A 434 -16.09 -18.27 -14.83
CA LYS A 434 -16.76 -18.86 -13.66
C LYS A 434 -17.37 -17.77 -12.77
N ALA A 435 -16.71 -16.62 -12.69
CA ALA A 435 -17.10 -15.45 -11.91
C ALA A 435 -18.16 -14.56 -12.61
N THR A 436 -18.42 -14.79 -13.90
CA THR A 436 -19.32 -13.98 -14.74
C THR A 436 -20.18 -14.86 -15.61
#